data_AF-A0A1G9CBR3-F1
#
_entry.id   AF-A0A1G9CBR3-F1
#
_cell.length_a   1.000
_cell.length_b   1.000
_cell.length_c   1.000
_cell.angle_alpha   90.00
_cell.angle_beta   90.00
_cell.angle_gamma   90.00
#
_symmetry.space_group_name_H-M   'P 1'
#
loop_
_entity.id
_entity.type
_entity.pdbx_description
1 polymer ?
#
loop_
_entity_poly.entity_id
_entity_poly.type
_entity_poly.pdbx_seq_one_letter_code
_entity_poly.pdbx_strand_id
1 'polypeptide(L)'
;MARIVPVLDLSRLEQGASERRTFLFDLRTAARDVGFFYLSGHGISAVEIDEVLDASRRFFALPEADKLAIEMVKSPQFRGYTRTGGELTRGKADWREQLDIGVERRGRAFLPGRGCKGRTNGLRPCRNSSRHCWHGRPGRRRWQSAC
;
A
#
# COMPACT_ATOMS: atom_id res chain seq x y z
N MET A 1 -5.57 1.11 32.23
CA MET A 1 -6.35 0.01 31.62
C MET A 1 -5.67 -0.38 30.33
N ALA A 2 -5.31 -1.65 30.17
CA ALA A 2 -4.77 -2.13 28.90
C ALA A 2 -5.80 -1.87 27.80
N ARG A 3 -5.43 -1.11 26.76
CA ARG A 3 -6.26 -0.98 25.56
C ARG A 3 -6.14 -2.28 24.80
N ILE A 4 -7.08 -3.19 25.04
CA ILE A 4 -7.22 -4.42 24.27
C ILE A 4 -7.63 -4.01 22.85
N VAL A 5 -6.92 -4.54 21.84
CA VAL A 5 -7.28 -4.35 20.44
C VAL A 5 -8.46 -5.30 20.15
N PRO A 6 -9.63 -4.79 19.70
CA PRO A 6 -10.79 -5.64 19.43
C PRO A 6 -10.49 -6.70 18.37
N VAL A 7 -11.07 -7.89 18.54
CA VAL A 7 -11.10 -8.94 17.51
C VAL A 7 -12.54 -9.03 16.99
N LEU A 8 -12.74 -8.86 15.68
CA LEU A 8 -14.04 -8.91 15.03
C LEU A 8 -14.13 -10.17 14.17
N ASP A 9 -15.24 -10.88 14.22
CA ASP A 9 -15.49 -12.05 13.36
C ASP A 9 -16.24 -11.62 12.09
N LEU A 10 -15.57 -11.71 10.95
CA LEU A 10 -16.12 -11.31 9.64
C LEU A 10 -17.28 -12.21 9.22
N SER A 11 -17.32 -13.47 9.67
CA SER A 11 -18.36 -14.43 9.28
C SER A 11 -19.77 -13.96 9.68
N ARG A 12 -19.87 -13.09 10.70
CA ARG A 12 -21.12 -12.47 11.17
C ARG A 12 -21.84 -11.65 10.09
N LEU A 13 -21.14 -11.21 9.04
CA LEU A 13 -21.77 -10.52 7.91
C LEU A 13 -22.79 -11.37 7.16
N GLU A 14 -22.59 -12.69 7.18
CA GLU A 14 -23.40 -13.68 6.46
C GLU A 14 -24.40 -14.41 7.38
N GLN A 15 -24.40 -14.14 8.70
CA GLN A 15 -25.27 -14.78 9.70
C GLN A 15 -26.67 -14.11 9.81
N GLY A 16 -27.09 -13.39 8.77
CA GLY A 16 -28.38 -12.72 8.70
C GLY A 16 -28.36 -11.25 9.16
N ALA A 17 -29.50 -10.57 8.96
CA ALA A 17 -29.59 -9.11 9.07
C ALA A 17 -29.30 -8.55 10.48
N SER A 18 -29.61 -9.33 11.54
CA SER A 18 -29.36 -8.90 12.91
C SER A 18 -27.87 -8.90 13.24
N GLU A 19 -27.18 -10.03 13.04
CA GLU A 19 -25.73 -10.13 13.27
C GLU A 19 -24.94 -9.17 12.40
N ARG A 20 -25.34 -9.02 11.14
CA ARG A 20 -24.74 -8.03 10.25
C ARG A 20 -24.81 -6.60 10.82
N ARG A 21 -25.95 -6.19 11.38
CA ARG A 21 -26.06 -4.85 12.00
C ARG A 21 -25.15 -4.71 13.21
N THR A 22 -25.10 -5.73 14.07
CA THR A 22 -24.24 -5.72 15.27
C THR A 22 -22.77 -5.65 14.88
N PHE A 23 -22.32 -6.49 13.94
CA PHE A 23 -20.96 -6.45 13.42
C PHE A 23 -20.59 -5.07 12.83
N LEU A 24 -21.48 -4.46 12.04
CA LEU A 24 -21.23 -3.14 11.46
C LEU A 24 -21.14 -2.03 12.53
N PHE A 25 -21.92 -2.15 13.61
CA PHE A 25 -21.82 -1.26 14.77
C PHE A 25 -20.47 -1.44 15.48
N ASP A 26 -20.06 -2.68 15.75
CA ASP A 26 -18.79 -3.01 16.41
C ASP A 26 -17.60 -2.53 15.57
N LEU A 27 -17.65 -2.77 14.25
CA LEU A 27 -16.64 -2.31 13.29
C LEU A 27 -16.49 -0.79 13.30
N ARG A 28 -17.61 -0.06 13.27
CA ARG A 28 -17.60 1.41 13.32
C ARG A 28 -16.99 1.91 14.63
N THR A 29 -17.36 1.29 15.75
CA THR A 29 -16.86 1.64 17.08
C THR A 29 -15.36 1.38 17.18
N ALA A 30 -14.89 0.20 16.78
CA ALA A 30 -13.47 -0.15 16.78
C ALA A 30 -12.64 0.78 15.88
N ALA A 31 -13.12 1.07 14.68
CA ALA A 31 -12.44 1.97 13.74
C ALA A 31 -12.38 3.42 14.24
N ARG A 32 -13.40 3.91 14.95
CA ARG A 32 -13.46 5.29 15.46
C ARG A 32 -12.67 5.46 16.76
N ASP A 33 -12.87 4.55 17.72
CA ASP A 33 -12.44 4.77 19.10
C ASP A 33 -11.05 4.18 19.37
N VAL A 34 -10.69 3.08 18.67
CA VAL A 34 -9.37 2.43 18.77
C VAL A 34 -8.50 2.75 17.56
N GLY A 35 -9.09 2.76 16.35
CA GLY A 35 -8.37 2.96 15.08
C GLY A 35 -7.74 1.70 14.50
N PHE A 36 -7.76 0.58 15.23
CA PHE A 36 -7.25 -0.72 14.83
C PHE A 36 -8.09 -1.85 15.43
N PHE A 37 -8.14 -2.98 14.74
CA PHE A 37 -8.80 -4.22 15.17
C PHE A 37 -8.18 -5.41 14.43
N TYR A 38 -8.30 -6.61 15.01
CA TYR A 38 -8.04 -7.87 14.33
C TYR A 38 -9.32 -8.38 13.69
N LEU A 39 -9.17 -9.08 12.57
CA LEU A 39 -10.27 -9.76 11.89
C LEU A 39 -10.07 -11.27 11.98
N SER A 40 -11.13 -11.99 12.34
CA SER A 40 -11.22 -13.45 12.36
C SER A 40 -12.35 -13.89 11.43
N GLY A 41 -12.48 -15.19 11.15
CA GLY A 41 -13.54 -15.70 10.28
C GLY A 41 -13.52 -15.15 8.85
N HIS A 42 -12.36 -14.67 8.39
CA HIS A 42 -12.19 -14.07 7.06
C HIS A 42 -12.12 -15.10 5.92
N GLY A 43 -12.05 -16.39 6.23
CA GLY A 43 -12.08 -17.48 5.24
C GLY A 43 -10.77 -17.71 4.47
N ILE A 44 -9.67 -17.05 4.87
CA ILE A 44 -8.33 -17.30 4.30
C ILE A 44 -7.71 -18.43 5.12
N SER A 45 -7.28 -19.50 4.46
CA SER A 45 -6.69 -20.66 5.12
C SER A 45 -5.30 -20.35 5.68
N ALA A 46 -4.88 -21.12 6.69
CA ALA A 46 -3.51 -21.03 7.22
C ALA A 46 -2.46 -21.34 6.15
N VAL A 47 -2.76 -22.29 5.25
CA VAL A 47 -1.87 -22.68 4.14
C VAL A 47 -1.64 -21.50 3.19
N GLU A 48 -2.69 -20.80 2.77
CA GLU A 48 -2.55 -19.62 1.90
C GLU A 48 -1.74 -18.50 2.56
N ILE A 49 -1.90 -18.30 3.87
CA ILE A 49 -1.11 -17.33 4.64
C ILE A 49 0.37 -17.72 4.63
N ASP A 50 0.66 -18.98 4.94
CA ASP A 50 2.03 -19.50 4.97
C ASP A 50 2.71 -19.43 3.60
N GLU A 51 2.01 -19.78 2.53
CA GLU A 51 2.51 -19.70 1.16
C GLU A 51 2.90 -18.27 0.76
N VAL A 52 2.07 -17.27 1.11
CA VAL A 52 2.37 -15.85 0.85
C VAL A 52 3.57 -15.38 1.67
N LEU A 53 3.66 -15.76 2.94
CA LEU A 53 4.80 -15.41 3.79
C LEU A 53 6.09 -16.06 3.28
N ASP A 54 6.05 -17.31 2.84
CA ASP A 54 7.20 -18.02 2.28
C ASP A 54 7.62 -17.47 0.92
N ALA A 55 6.67 -17.11 0.05
CA ALA A 55 6.98 -16.40 -1.19
C ALA A 55 7.68 -15.06 -0.93
N SER A 56 7.19 -14.30 0.06
CA SER A 56 7.82 -13.04 0.49
C SER A 56 9.26 -13.27 0.99
N ARG A 57 9.47 -14.23 1.90
CA ARG A 57 10.81 -14.57 2.41
C ARG A 57 11.77 -14.98 1.30
N ARG A 58 11.33 -15.84 0.37
CA ARG A 58 12.13 -16.25 -0.79
C ARG A 58 12.51 -15.08 -1.68
N PHE A 59 11.58 -14.15 -1.93
CA PHE A 59 11.86 -12.96 -2.72
C PHE A 59 12.92 -12.07 -2.06
N PHE A 60 12.78 -11.75 -0.76
CA PHE A 60 13.73 -10.86 -0.10
C PHE A 60 15.11 -11.49 0.13
N ALA A 61 15.21 -12.83 0.11
CA ALA A 61 16.47 -13.57 0.12
C ALA A 61 17.21 -13.59 -1.24
N LEU A 62 16.59 -13.12 -2.33
CA LEU A 62 17.25 -13.03 -3.63
C LEU A 62 18.43 -12.04 -3.61
N PRO A 63 19.45 -12.25 -4.47
CA PRO A 63 20.49 -11.26 -4.71
C PRO A 63 19.91 -9.88 -5.04
N GLU A 64 20.59 -8.82 -4.59
CA GLU A 64 20.09 -7.45 -4.81
C GLU A 64 19.83 -7.18 -6.29
N ALA A 65 20.73 -7.59 -7.19
CA ALA A 65 20.58 -7.40 -8.64
C ALA A 65 19.23 -7.91 -9.19
N ASP A 66 18.75 -9.05 -8.68
CA ASP A 66 17.48 -9.65 -9.11
C ASP A 66 16.29 -8.85 -8.56
N LYS A 67 16.36 -8.43 -7.29
CA LYS A 67 15.35 -7.52 -6.71
C LYS A 67 15.27 -6.20 -7.48
N LEU A 68 16.42 -5.66 -7.90
CA LEU A 68 16.51 -4.43 -8.69
C LEU A 68 16.01 -4.56 -10.13
N ALA A 69 15.92 -5.77 -10.68
CA ALA A 69 15.37 -5.98 -12.01
C ALA A 69 13.93 -5.46 -12.11
N ILE A 70 13.16 -5.58 -11.02
CA ILE A 70 11.75 -5.16 -10.92
C ILE A 70 11.56 -3.88 -10.09
N GLU A 71 12.59 -3.03 -10.00
CA GLU A 71 12.51 -1.79 -9.22
C GLU A 71 11.30 -0.93 -9.62
N MET A 72 10.61 -0.35 -8.64
CA MET A 72 9.37 0.41 -8.83
C MET A 72 9.47 1.49 -9.92
N VAL A 73 10.63 2.15 -10.02
CA VAL A 73 10.89 3.21 -11.02
C VAL A 73 10.91 2.72 -12.47
N LYS A 74 11.07 1.40 -12.68
CA LYS A 74 11.04 0.74 -14.00
C LYS A 74 9.62 0.34 -14.41
N SER A 75 8.65 0.42 -13.50
CA SER A 75 7.27 0.02 -13.75
C SER A 75 6.38 1.18 -14.17
N PRO A 76 5.63 1.08 -15.28
CA PRO A 76 4.63 2.08 -15.68
C PRO A 76 3.52 2.29 -14.65
N GLN A 77 3.31 1.33 -13.74
CA GLN A 77 2.30 1.39 -12.71
C GLN A 77 2.83 1.87 -11.35
N PHE A 78 4.13 2.19 -11.27
CA PHE A 78 4.77 2.56 -10.03
C PHE A 78 4.59 1.47 -8.95
N ARG A 79 4.82 0.22 -9.36
CA ARG A 79 4.80 -0.99 -8.53
C ARG A 79 6.09 -1.76 -8.73
N GLY A 80 6.54 -2.48 -7.71
CA GLY A 80 7.78 -3.24 -7.77
C GLY A 80 8.60 -3.07 -6.51
N TYR A 81 9.89 -3.35 -6.62
CA TYR A 81 10.80 -3.36 -5.48
C TYR A 81 11.28 -1.94 -5.12
N THR A 82 11.33 -1.66 -3.81
CA THR A 82 11.92 -0.45 -3.22
C THR A 82 13.00 -0.85 -2.22
N ARG A 83 14.21 -0.29 -2.41
CA ARG A 83 15.38 -0.54 -1.56
C ARG A 83 15.17 -0.03 -0.13
N THR A 84 15.96 -0.54 0.82
CA THR A 84 16.07 0.02 2.17
C THR A 84 16.39 1.51 2.13
N GLY A 85 15.67 2.32 2.91
CA GLY A 85 15.80 3.77 2.90
C GLY A 85 15.30 4.44 1.62
N GLY A 86 14.68 3.69 0.70
CA GLY A 86 14.08 4.20 -0.53
C GLY A 86 12.79 5.00 -0.30
N GLU A 87 12.14 4.81 0.85
CA GLU A 87 10.97 5.59 1.25
C GLU A 87 11.29 6.52 2.42
N LEU A 88 10.73 7.74 2.36
CA LEU A 88 10.89 8.77 3.39
C LEU A 88 9.54 9.04 4.08
N THR A 89 9.45 8.76 5.38
CA THR A 89 8.30 9.13 6.20
C THR A 89 8.66 10.35 7.04
N ARG A 90 7.99 11.49 6.80
CA ARG A 90 8.30 12.80 7.42
C ARG A 90 9.78 13.20 7.26
N GLY A 91 10.34 12.94 6.08
CA GLY A 91 11.74 13.25 5.74
C GLY A 91 12.78 12.33 6.37
N LYS A 92 12.36 11.27 7.09
CA LYS A 92 13.26 10.26 7.65
C LYS A 92 13.18 8.98 6.83
N ALA A 93 14.33 8.36 6.59
CA ALA A 93 14.41 7.10 5.89
C ALA A 93 13.76 5.96 6.68
N ASP A 94 12.89 5.23 6.01
CA ASP A 94 12.31 4.01 6.54
C ASP A 94 13.28 2.84 6.29
N TRP A 95 13.69 2.18 7.36
CA TRP A 95 14.61 1.03 7.31
C TRP A 95 13.85 -0.27 7.00
N ARG A 96 13.24 -0.31 5.81
CA ARG A 96 12.57 -1.50 5.25
C ARG A 96 12.87 -1.65 3.77
N GLU A 97 13.03 -2.88 3.32
CA GLU A 97 12.82 -3.21 1.90
C GLU A 97 11.31 -3.40 1.68
N GLN A 98 10.82 -3.13 0.47
CA GLN A 98 9.39 -3.20 0.15
C GLN A 98 9.16 -3.75 -1.25
N LEU A 99 8.05 -4.48 -1.42
CA LEU A 99 7.56 -4.93 -2.71
C LEU A 99 6.09 -4.53 -2.86
N ASP A 100 5.81 -3.63 -3.79
CA ASP A 100 4.45 -3.17 -4.07
C ASP A 100 3.79 -4.02 -5.15
N ILE A 101 2.69 -4.69 -4.79
CA ILE A 101 1.90 -5.56 -5.67
C ILE A 101 0.48 -5.01 -5.79
N GLY A 102 -0.17 -5.26 -6.92
CA GLY A 102 -1.61 -5.09 -7.04
C GLY A 102 -2.15 -5.73 -8.30
N VAL A 103 -3.43 -5.47 -8.60
CA VAL A 103 -4.12 -6.09 -9.75
C VAL A 103 -3.37 -5.84 -11.05
N GLU A 104 -3.06 -6.91 -11.78
CA GLU A 104 -2.38 -6.86 -13.08
C GLU A 104 -3.28 -6.17 -14.11
N ARG A 105 -2.74 -5.14 -14.77
CA ARG A 105 -3.47 -4.31 -15.74
C ARG A 105 -2.50 -3.81 -16.79
N ARG A 106 -2.99 -3.50 -17.99
CA ARG A 106 -2.12 -2.83 -18.97
C ARG A 106 -1.71 -1.45 -18.43
N GLY A 107 -0.40 -1.18 -18.44
CA GLY A 107 0.13 0.13 -18.05
C GLY A 107 -0.51 1.25 -18.87
N ARG A 108 -0.90 2.34 -18.21
CA ARG A 108 -1.32 3.54 -18.95
C ARG A 108 -0.08 4.17 -19.56
N ALA A 109 -0.11 4.42 -20.87
CA ALA A 109 0.93 5.20 -21.52
C ALA A 109 1.07 6.56 -20.82
N PHE A 110 2.30 6.96 -20.53
CA PHE A 110 2.59 8.31 -20.07
C PHE A 110 2.13 9.29 -21.16
N LEU A 111 1.11 10.09 -20.86
CA LEU A 111 0.65 11.14 -21.75
C LEU A 111 1.35 12.45 -21.34
N PRO A 112 2.33 12.95 -22.09
CA PRO A 112 2.98 14.21 -21.77
C PRO A 112 1.92 15.33 -21.67
N GLY A 113 1.95 16.11 -20.59
CA GLY A 113 1.02 17.22 -20.35
C GLY A 113 -0.26 16.87 -19.58
N ARG A 114 -0.56 15.59 -19.33
CA ARG A 114 -1.61 15.22 -18.36
C ARG A 114 -0.96 14.93 -17.01
N GLY A 115 -0.91 15.94 -16.14
CA GLY A 115 -0.61 15.71 -14.73
C GLY A 115 -1.55 14.65 -14.13
N CYS A 116 -1.15 14.04 -13.01
CA CYS A 116 -1.98 13.10 -12.26
C CYS A 116 -3.30 13.78 -11.84
N LYS A 117 -4.32 13.74 -12.70
CA LYS A 117 -5.68 14.13 -12.33
C LYS A 117 -6.27 12.98 -11.53
N GLY A 118 -6.04 13.04 -10.22
CA GLY A 118 -6.84 12.31 -9.25
C GLY A 118 -8.32 12.58 -9.54
N ARG A 119 -9.12 11.52 -9.60
CA ARG A 119 -10.56 11.61 -9.83
C ARG A 119 -11.22 12.09 -8.52
N THR A 120 -11.12 13.37 -8.21
CA THR A 120 -11.85 13.98 -7.09
C THR A 120 -12.93 14.90 -7.66
N ASN A 121 -14.16 14.42 -7.63
CA ASN A 121 -15.35 15.23 -7.82
C ASN A 121 -15.42 16.20 -6.63
N GLY A 122 -15.04 17.46 -6.85
CA GLY A 122 -15.24 18.54 -5.90
C GLY A 122 -14.26 18.58 -4.73
N LEU A 123 -13.61 19.75 -4.61
CA LEU A 123 -12.97 20.32 -3.41
C LEU A 123 -11.47 20.05 -3.18
N ARG A 124 -10.72 21.11 -3.56
CA ARG A 124 -9.41 21.61 -3.13
C ARG A 124 -8.15 21.07 -3.84
N PRO A 125 -7.27 21.98 -4.34
CA PRO A 125 -5.96 21.59 -4.86
C PRO A 125 -5.12 20.93 -3.77
N CYS A 126 -4.33 19.92 -4.15
CA CYS A 126 -3.32 19.30 -3.30
C CYS A 126 -2.37 20.37 -2.75
N ARG A 127 -2.63 20.78 -1.51
CA ARG A 127 -1.84 21.72 -0.71
C ARG A 127 -1.16 20.95 0.41
N ASN A 128 -0.38 19.94 0.06
CA ASN A 128 0.77 19.57 0.89
C ASN A 128 1.82 18.84 0.04
N SER A 129 3.06 19.21 0.30
CA SER A 129 4.25 18.99 -0.49
C SER A 129 4.90 17.64 -0.19
N SER A 130 4.84 16.75 -1.17
CA SER A 130 5.85 15.72 -1.42
C SER A 130 5.75 15.36 -2.90
N ARG A 131 6.05 16.37 -3.74
CA ARG A 131 6.01 16.27 -5.20
C ARG A 131 7.26 15.54 -5.67
N HIS A 132 7.19 14.23 -5.83
CA HIS A 132 8.06 13.55 -6.79
C HIS A 132 7.32 13.47 -8.13
N CYS A 133 7.27 14.62 -8.81
CA CYS A 133 6.90 14.67 -10.22
C CYS A 133 8.18 14.55 -11.05
N TRP A 134 8.27 13.50 -11.86
CA TRP A 134 9.30 13.36 -12.87
C TRP A 134 9.20 14.54 -13.86
N HIS A 135 10.11 15.51 -13.73
CA HIS A 135 10.42 16.46 -14.80
C HIS A 135 11.86 16.22 -15.23
N GLY A 136 12.04 15.42 -16.27
CA GLY A 136 13.33 15.24 -16.93
C GLY A 136 13.15 15.30 -18.44
N ARG A 137 13.76 16.29 -19.09
CA ARG A 137 14.02 16.25 -20.54
C ARG A 137 14.92 15.04 -20.86
N PRO A 138 14.85 14.47 -22.08
CA PRO A 138 15.70 13.34 -22.44
C PRO A 138 17.18 13.76 -22.32
N GLY A 139 17.99 13.01 -21.56
CA GLY A 139 19.45 13.14 -21.56
C GLY A 139 20.13 13.67 -20.29
N ARG A 140 19.41 14.06 -19.23
CA ARG A 140 20.04 14.37 -17.92
C ARG A 140 19.26 13.73 -16.78
N ARG A 141 19.68 12.53 -16.37
CA ARG A 141 19.20 11.88 -15.14
C ARG A 141 19.98 12.45 -13.96
N ARG A 142 19.45 13.48 -13.30
CA ARG A 142 19.96 13.90 -11.99
C ARG A 142 18.79 13.97 -11.02
N TRP A 143 18.87 13.13 -9.99
CA TRP A 143 18.07 13.26 -8.77
C TRP A 143 18.31 14.67 -8.21
N GLN A 144 17.27 15.49 -8.13
CA GLN A 144 17.30 16.68 -7.29
C GLN A 144 16.25 16.45 -6.20
N SER A 145 16.76 16.14 -5.01
CA SER A 145 16.04 16.32 -3.76
C SER A 145 15.80 17.82 -3.60
N ALA A 146 14.53 18.23 -3.64
CA ALA A 146 14.11 19.54 -3.18
C ALA A 146 13.19 19.32 -1.98
N CYS A 147 13.57 19.98 -0.88
CA CYS A 147 13.06 19.95 0.49
C CYS A 147 11.57 19.66 0.67
#